data_AF-A0A6A5VY30-F1
#
_entry.id   AF-A0A6A5VY30-F1
#
_cell.length_a   1.000
_cell.length_b   1.000
_cell.length_c   1.000
_cell.angle_alpha   90.00
_cell.angle_beta   90.00
_cell.angle_gamma   90.00
#
_symmetry.space_group_name_H-M   'P 1'
#
loop_
_entity.id
_entity.type
_entity.pdbx_description
1 polymer ?
#
loop_
_entity_poly.entity_id
_entity_poly.type
_entity_poly.pdbx_seq_one_letter_code
_entity_poly.pdbx_strand_id
1 'polypeptide(L)'
;MNALARIRRSRVASRVTEGKSTLKSCWPNPEPSVGRFIVKIGKDSCWEAIGPARAVFVTLGDEIKRYLDEFSEPLPVCVTWSIYMVGNRPDSATPTIIFCCDEVAQRKQVRNTVKQSGITAAYPDIALKHLPRAPDYNQL
;
A
#
# COMPACT_ATOMS: atom_id res chain seq x y z
N MET A 1 0.52 -65.94 -39.20
CA MET A 1 -0.39 -64.86 -39.67
C MET A 1 -0.22 -63.68 -38.72
N ASN A 2 0.17 -62.54 -39.27
CA ASN A 2 0.54 -61.29 -38.57
C ASN A 2 -0.62 -60.67 -37.79
N ALA A 3 -0.34 -60.01 -36.65
CA ALA A 3 -0.93 -58.70 -36.33
C ALA A 3 -0.34 -58.04 -35.06
N LEU A 4 0.35 -56.93 -35.30
CA LEU A 4 0.21 -55.62 -34.64
C LEU A 4 0.66 -55.43 -33.18
N ALA A 5 1.84 -54.80 -33.08
CA ALA A 5 2.27 -53.97 -31.97
C ALA A 5 1.24 -52.89 -31.63
N ARG A 6 1.02 -52.64 -30.33
CA ARG A 6 0.26 -51.48 -29.87
C ARG A 6 0.99 -50.77 -28.72
N ILE A 7 1.57 -49.64 -29.10
CA ILE A 7 2.34 -48.67 -28.31
C ILE A 7 1.52 -48.24 -27.07
N ARG A 8 2.04 -48.49 -25.87
CA ARG A 8 1.49 -47.94 -24.62
C ARG A 8 2.13 -46.58 -24.36
N ARG A 9 1.33 -45.52 -24.55
CA ARG A 9 1.72 -44.12 -24.42
C ARG A 9 2.30 -43.83 -23.03
N SER A 10 3.56 -43.40 -22.99
CA SER A 10 4.17 -42.71 -21.85
C SER A 10 3.41 -41.40 -21.59
N ARG A 11 2.82 -41.24 -20.39
CA ARG A 11 2.34 -39.95 -19.89
C ARG A 11 3.49 -39.31 -19.12
N VAL A 12 4.23 -38.41 -19.76
CA VAL A 12 5.06 -37.43 -19.07
C VAL A 12 4.10 -36.41 -18.44
N ALA A 13 3.91 -36.51 -17.13
CA ALA A 13 3.22 -35.50 -16.36
C ALA A 13 4.20 -34.35 -16.09
N SER A 14 4.18 -33.33 -16.94
CA SER A 14 4.90 -32.08 -16.72
C SER A 14 4.26 -31.36 -15.52
N ARG A 15 4.94 -31.39 -14.35
CA ARG A 15 4.59 -30.48 -13.25
C ARG A 15 5.04 -29.09 -13.65
N VAL A 16 4.11 -28.27 -14.10
CA VAL A 16 4.29 -26.83 -14.15
C VAL A 16 4.35 -26.36 -12.69
N THR A 17 5.55 -26.08 -12.21
CA THR A 17 5.72 -25.29 -10.98
C THR A 17 5.38 -23.85 -11.33
N GLU A 18 4.17 -23.42 -11.00
CA GLU A 18 3.84 -21.99 -10.90
C GLU A 18 4.71 -21.38 -9.81
N GLY A 19 5.86 -20.84 -10.21
CA GLY A 19 6.59 -19.90 -9.38
C GLY A 19 5.69 -18.68 -9.18
N LYS A 20 5.18 -18.49 -7.95
CA LYS A 20 4.62 -17.20 -7.53
C LYS A 20 5.72 -16.14 -7.71
N SER A 21 5.71 -15.44 -8.84
CA SER A 21 6.47 -14.21 -8.96
C SER A 21 5.78 -13.19 -8.06
N THR A 22 6.35 -12.94 -6.88
CA THR A 22 5.96 -11.78 -6.07
C THR A 22 6.53 -10.54 -6.75
N LEU A 23 6.02 -10.21 -7.94
CA LEU A 23 6.21 -8.89 -8.52
C LEU A 23 5.53 -7.94 -7.55
N LYS A 24 6.36 -7.25 -6.77
CA LYS A 24 5.92 -6.17 -5.91
C LYS A 24 5.29 -5.16 -6.85
N SER A 25 3.96 -5.07 -6.81
CA SER A 25 3.22 -4.15 -7.66
C SER A 25 3.77 -2.73 -7.40
N CYS A 26 4.07 -2.04 -8.50
CA CYS A 26 4.59 -0.68 -8.48
C CYS A 26 3.45 0.24 -8.88
N TRP A 27 3.33 1.37 -8.21
CA TRP A 27 2.36 2.39 -8.58
C TRP A 27 2.56 2.80 -10.05
N PRO A 28 1.53 2.69 -10.90
CA PRO A 28 1.68 2.94 -12.33
C PRO A 28 1.87 4.44 -12.58
N ASN A 29 2.89 4.78 -13.37
CA ASN A 29 3.24 6.17 -13.74
C ASN A 29 3.25 7.11 -12.52
N PRO A 30 4.26 7.04 -11.64
CA PRO A 30 4.29 7.82 -10.40
C PRO A 30 4.32 9.34 -10.60
N GLU A 31 4.92 9.83 -11.67
CA GLU A 31 5.16 11.25 -11.95
C GLU A 31 3.91 12.14 -11.79
N PRO A 32 2.74 11.84 -12.39
CA PRO A 32 1.52 12.62 -12.19
C PRO A 32 0.97 12.60 -10.75
N SER A 33 1.48 11.72 -9.89
CA SER A 33 1.09 11.63 -8.49
C SER A 33 2.04 12.36 -7.53
N VAL A 34 3.22 12.78 -8.01
CA VAL A 34 4.27 13.41 -7.19
C VAL A 34 4.19 14.93 -7.29
N GLY A 35 3.90 15.58 -6.16
CA GLY A 35 3.89 17.04 -6.03
C GLY A 35 5.18 17.60 -5.46
N ARG A 36 5.06 18.67 -4.67
CA ARG A 36 6.22 19.33 -4.05
C ARG A 36 6.96 18.38 -3.12
N PHE A 37 8.28 18.51 -3.06
CA PHE A 37 9.06 17.85 -2.02
C PHE A 37 8.70 18.42 -0.64
N ILE A 38 8.56 17.54 0.34
CA ILE A 38 8.21 17.89 1.72
C ILE A 38 9.43 17.69 2.62
N VAL A 39 9.87 16.44 2.79
CA VAL A 39 10.89 16.06 3.77
C VAL A 39 11.52 14.71 3.44
N LYS A 40 12.66 14.37 4.05
CA LYS A 40 13.18 12.99 4.08
C LYS A 40 12.60 12.19 5.25
N ILE A 41 12.25 10.93 4.99
CA ILE A 41 11.81 9.96 5.98
C ILE A 41 12.81 8.80 5.98
N GLY A 42 13.83 8.90 6.85
CA GLY A 42 14.97 7.99 6.83
C GLY A 42 15.78 8.13 5.53
N LYS A 43 15.87 7.05 4.76
CA LYS A 43 16.54 7.05 3.44
C LYS A 43 15.64 7.50 2.29
N ASP A 44 14.33 7.50 2.50
CA ASP A 44 13.35 7.84 1.47
C ASP A 44 13.08 9.35 1.49
N SER A 45 12.70 9.88 0.34
CA SER A 45 12.12 11.21 0.19
C SER A 45 10.59 11.12 0.25
N CYS A 46 9.96 12.18 0.72
CA CYS A 46 8.52 12.33 0.83
C CYS A 46 8.08 13.57 0.02
N TRP A 47 7.07 13.37 -0.81
CA TRP A 47 6.44 14.43 -1.58
C TRP A 47 4.96 14.48 -1.29
N GLU A 48 4.38 15.63 -1.55
CA GLU A 48 2.93 15.78 -1.62
C GLU A 48 2.37 14.77 -2.62
N ALA A 49 1.29 14.09 -2.24
CA ALA A 49 0.53 13.28 -3.18
C ALA A 49 -0.49 14.18 -3.89
N ILE A 50 -0.37 14.24 -5.21
CA ILE A 50 -1.29 14.95 -6.10
C ILE A 50 -1.91 13.95 -7.10
N GLY A 51 -2.74 14.45 -8.02
CA GLY A 51 -3.21 13.68 -9.18
C GLY A 51 -3.83 12.32 -8.82
N PRO A 52 -3.47 11.23 -9.53
CA PRO A 52 -4.06 9.91 -9.32
C PRO A 52 -3.97 9.39 -7.88
N ALA A 53 -2.82 9.54 -7.22
CA ALA A 53 -2.67 9.08 -5.82
C ALA A 53 -3.60 9.83 -4.88
N ARG A 54 -3.73 11.16 -5.06
CA ARG A 54 -4.64 11.96 -4.23
C ARG A 54 -6.10 11.62 -4.50
N ALA A 55 -6.48 11.42 -5.76
CA ALA A 55 -7.83 11.05 -6.15
C ALA A 55 -8.26 9.72 -5.50
N VAL A 56 -7.39 8.71 -5.50
CA VAL A 56 -7.66 7.45 -4.79
C VAL A 56 -7.82 7.66 -3.29
N PHE A 57 -7.01 8.53 -2.68
CA PHE A 57 -7.12 8.80 -1.25
C PHE A 57 -8.40 9.53 -0.86
N VAL A 58 -9.02 10.32 -1.73
CA VAL A 58 -10.33 10.92 -1.40
C VAL A 58 -11.34 9.83 -1.10
N THR A 59 -11.44 8.82 -1.97
CA THR A 59 -12.33 7.67 -1.75
C THR A 59 -11.87 6.81 -0.57
N LEU A 60 -10.59 6.45 -0.54
CA LEU A 60 -10.04 5.53 0.47
C LEU A 60 -10.01 6.16 1.88
N GLY A 61 -9.81 7.47 1.97
CA GLY A 61 -9.80 8.23 3.21
C GLY A 61 -11.18 8.23 3.87
N ASP A 62 -12.24 8.40 3.09
CA ASP A 62 -13.62 8.31 3.57
C ASP A 62 -13.97 6.90 4.05
N GLU A 63 -13.54 5.86 3.30
CA GLU A 63 -13.74 4.47 3.73
C GLU A 63 -12.99 4.14 5.03
N ILE A 64 -11.73 4.58 5.15
CA ILE A 64 -10.94 4.43 6.38
C ILE A 64 -11.64 5.14 7.54
N LYS A 65 -12.09 6.37 7.34
CA LYS A 65 -12.78 7.15 8.36
C LYS A 65 -14.04 6.41 8.85
N ARG A 66 -14.91 6.02 7.91
CA ARG A 66 -16.15 5.31 8.24
C ARG A 66 -15.87 4.01 9.00
N TYR A 67 -14.88 3.23 8.57
CA TYR A 67 -14.54 1.97 9.23
C TYR A 67 -14.00 2.19 10.65
N LEU A 68 -13.14 3.18 10.86
CA LEU A 68 -12.64 3.49 12.20
C LEU A 68 -13.76 4.00 13.11
N ASP A 69 -14.64 4.85 12.59
CA ASP A 69 -15.78 5.38 13.35
C ASP A 69 -16.78 4.27 13.75
N GLU A 70 -16.91 3.19 12.96
CA GLU A 70 -17.83 2.07 13.22
C GLU A 70 -17.21 0.92 14.04
N PHE A 71 -15.93 0.62 13.84
CA PHE A 71 -15.30 -0.62 14.34
C PHE A 71 -14.12 -0.38 15.30
N SER A 72 -13.84 0.86 15.71
CA SER A 72 -12.79 1.14 16.68
C SER A 72 -13.31 1.83 17.93
N GLU A 73 -12.82 1.38 19.09
CA GLU A 73 -13.07 2.06 20.36
C GLU A 73 -12.42 3.45 20.34
N PRO A 74 -13.05 4.46 20.97
CA PRO A 74 -12.46 5.78 21.09
C PRO A 74 -11.07 5.73 21.71
N LEU A 75 -10.10 6.31 21.03
CA LEU A 75 -8.73 6.40 21.53
C LEU A 75 -8.58 7.65 22.41
N PRO A 76 -7.73 7.61 23.46
CA PRO A 76 -7.46 8.77 24.31
C PRO A 76 -6.68 9.89 23.59
N VAL A 77 -6.24 9.66 22.35
CA VAL A 77 -5.47 10.59 21.54
C VAL A 77 -6.03 10.65 20.13
N CYS A 78 -5.91 11.82 19.50
CA CYS A 78 -6.24 11.97 18.09
C CYS A 78 -5.15 11.34 17.21
N VAL A 79 -5.56 10.45 16.30
CA VAL A 79 -4.71 9.94 15.23
C VAL A 79 -5.15 10.58 13.92
N THR A 80 -4.23 11.25 13.25
CA THR A 80 -4.45 11.84 11.92
C THR A 80 -3.87 10.93 10.84
N TRP A 81 -4.39 11.03 9.61
CA TRP A 81 -3.79 10.34 8.47
C TRP A 81 -3.99 11.12 7.18
N SER A 82 -3.01 10.99 6.28
CA SER A 82 -3.07 11.51 4.93
C SER A 82 -2.20 10.64 4.02
N ILE A 83 -2.31 10.86 2.71
CA ILE A 83 -1.50 10.18 1.70
C ILE A 83 -0.34 11.06 1.22
N TYR A 84 0.79 10.43 0.96
CA TYR A 84 2.01 11.04 0.45
C TYR A 84 2.64 10.15 -0.61
N MET A 85 3.48 10.72 -1.46
CA MET A 85 4.35 9.90 -2.31
C MET A 85 5.67 9.68 -1.60
N VAL A 86 6.10 8.43 -1.44
CA VAL A 86 7.32 8.09 -0.70
C VAL A 86 8.19 7.14 -1.51
N GLY A 87 9.47 7.48 -1.67
CA GLY A 87 10.44 6.70 -2.44
C GLY A 87 11.82 7.35 -2.46
N ASN A 88 12.81 6.68 -3.06
CA ASN A 88 14.15 7.27 -3.20
C ASN A 88 14.20 8.37 -4.28
N ARG A 89 13.32 8.28 -5.28
CA ARG A 89 13.21 9.19 -6.42
C ARG A 89 11.72 9.37 -6.78
N PRO A 90 11.34 10.46 -7.47
CA PRO A 90 9.96 10.68 -7.90
C PRO A 90 9.38 9.53 -8.75
N ASP A 91 10.16 9.00 -9.69
CA ASP A 91 9.78 7.94 -10.63
C ASP A 91 9.65 6.54 -10.00
N SER A 92 10.05 6.40 -8.73
CA SER A 92 9.92 5.17 -7.94
C SER A 92 9.03 5.37 -6.70
N ALA A 93 8.49 6.56 -6.52
CA ALA A 93 7.69 6.89 -5.35
C ALA A 93 6.36 6.13 -5.37
N THR A 94 5.96 5.67 -4.20
CA THR A 94 4.73 4.90 -4.01
C THR A 94 3.76 5.68 -3.11
N PRO A 95 2.46 5.72 -3.44
CA PRO A 95 1.46 6.29 -2.55
C PRO A 95 1.48 5.58 -1.20
N THR A 96 1.59 6.37 -0.14
CA THR A 96 1.74 5.88 1.23
C THR A 96 0.81 6.65 2.15
N ILE A 97 -0.12 5.94 2.80
CA ILE A 97 -0.92 6.52 3.87
C ILE A 97 -0.09 6.48 5.16
N ILE A 98 0.08 7.64 5.79
CA ILE A 98 0.85 7.79 7.02
C ILE A 98 -0.08 8.17 8.15
N PHE A 99 -0.13 7.31 9.17
CA PHE A 99 -0.86 7.54 10.41
C PHE A 99 0.02 8.24 11.44
N CYS A 100 -0.48 9.32 12.03
CA CYS A 100 0.30 10.23 12.86
C CYS A 100 -0.36 10.52 14.21
N CYS A 101 0.41 10.30 15.28
CA CYS A 101 0.19 10.80 16.63
C CYS A 101 1.48 10.58 17.44
N ASP A 102 1.66 11.28 18.55
CA ASP A 102 2.87 11.11 19.38
C ASP A 102 2.97 9.69 20.01
N GLU A 103 1.81 9.08 20.33
CA GLU A 103 1.73 7.76 20.96
C GLU A 103 1.96 6.59 19.99
N VAL A 104 3.07 5.87 20.15
CA VAL A 104 3.50 4.80 19.21
C VAL A 104 2.48 3.67 19.14
N ALA A 105 1.94 3.27 20.29
CA ALA A 105 0.96 2.20 20.38
C ALA A 105 -0.30 2.54 19.57
N GLN A 106 -0.78 3.79 19.68
CA GLN A 106 -2.04 4.22 19.10
C GLN A 106 -1.98 4.35 17.57
N ARG A 107 -0.96 5.03 17.01
CA ARG A 107 -0.80 5.09 15.53
C ARG A 107 -0.53 3.72 14.91
N LYS A 108 0.12 2.80 15.65
CA LYS A 108 0.30 1.41 15.20
C LYS A 108 -1.02 0.66 15.21
N GLN A 109 -1.81 0.80 16.28
CA GLN A 109 -3.12 0.18 16.41
C GLN A 109 -4.03 0.60 15.25
N VAL A 110 -4.24 1.90 15.03
CA VAL A 110 -5.09 2.41 13.94
C VAL A 110 -4.64 1.90 12.57
N ARG A 111 -3.35 2.03 12.25
CA ARG A 111 -2.79 1.52 10.98
C ARG A 111 -3.03 0.01 10.83
N ASN A 112 -2.86 -0.77 11.90
CA ASN A 112 -3.06 -2.21 11.86
C ASN A 112 -4.53 -2.58 11.69
N THR A 113 -5.44 -1.87 12.36
CA THR A 113 -6.90 -2.01 12.17
C THR A 113 -7.28 -1.80 10.72
N VAL A 114 -6.81 -0.72 10.08
CA VAL A 114 -7.03 -0.45 8.65
C VAL A 114 -6.40 -1.51 7.76
N LYS A 115 -5.21 -2.01 8.11
CA LYS A 115 -4.56 -3.08 7.34
C LYS A 115 -5.35 -4.40 7.41
N GLN A 116 -5.91 -4.71 8.58
CA GLN A 116 -6.61 -5.97 8.84
C GLN A 116 -8.05 -5.96 8.29
N SER A 117 -8.66 -4.79 8.11
CA SER A 117 -10.00 -4.66 7.52
C SER A 117 -10.05 -5.05 6.04
N GLY A 118 -8.92 -5.05 5.35
CA GLY A 118 -8.86 -5.30 3.91
C GLY A 118 -9.30 -4.13 3.04
N ILE A 119 -9.57 -2.95 3.61
CA ILE A 119 -9.96 -1.74 2.85
C ILE A 119 -8.93 -1.40 1.76
N THR A 120 -7.65 -1.64 2.03
CA THR A 120 -6.58 -1.38 1.06
C THR A 120 -6.37 -2.52 0.05
N ALA A 121 -7.16 -3.60 0.10
CA ALA A 121 -6.96 -4.76 -0.78
C ALA A 121 -7.22 -4.44 -2.27
N ALA A 122 -8.13 -3.49 -2.54
CA ALA A 122 -8.37 -2.98 -3.89
C ALA A 122 -7.20 -2.11 -4.43
N TYR A 123 -6.26 -1.71 -3.56
CA TYR A 123 -5.15 -0.83 -3.87
C TYR A 123 -3.82 -1.43 -3.40
N PRO A 124 -3.36 -2.54 -3.99
CA PRO A 124 -2.17 -3.28 -3.53
C PRO A 124 -0.87 -2.46 -3.61
N ASP A 125 -0.86 -1.41 -4.42
CA ASP A 125 0.25 -0.46 -4.58
C ASP A 125 0.30 0.61 -3.49
N ILE A 126 -0.74 0.75 -2.66
CA ILE A 126 -0.75 1.75 -1.58
C ILE A 126 -0.10 1.15 -0.33
N ALA A 127 0.98 1.77 0.10
CA ALA A 127 1.69 1.40 1.31
C ALA A 127 1.08 2.07 2.56
N LEU A 128 1.29 1.45 3.72
CA LEU A 128 0.92 2.00 5.01
C LEU A 128 2.17 2.22 5.88
N LYS A 129 2.35 3.44 6.39
CA LYS A 129 3.41 3.81 7.36
C LYS A 129 2.79 4.50 8.57
N HIS A 130 3.62 4.77 9.58
CA HIS A 130 3.24 5.63 10.70
C HIS A 130 4.40 6.53 11.08
N LEU A 131 4.12 7.72 11.59
CA LEU A 131 5.11 8.69 12.07
C LEU A 131 4.59 9.39 13.32
N PRO A 132 5.45 9.99 14.16
CA PRO A 132 4.97 10.80 15.28
C PRO A 132 4.17 12.02 14.81
N ARG A 133 4.55 12.63 13.68
CA ARG A 133 3.90 13.82 13.11
C ARG A 133 3.76 13.68 11.59
N ALA A 134 2.80 14.42 11.02
CA ALA A 134 2.63 14.50 9.57
C ALA A 134 3.93 15.04 8.91
N PRO A 135 4.34 14.50 7.74
CA PRO A 135 5.51 14.98 7.02
C PRO A 135 5.54 16.50 6.78
N ASP A 136 4.39 17.12 6.59
CA ASP A 136 4.17 18.54 6.29
C ASP A 136 3.85 19.40 7.53
N TYR A 137 3.95 18.84 8.75
CA TYR A 137 3.53 19.49 9.99
C TYR A 137 4.13 20.89 10.22
N ASN A 138 5.35 21.17 9.74
CA ASN A 138 6.02 22.47 9.87
C ASN A 138 5.93 23.34 8.60
N GLN A 139 5.03 23.04 7.68
CA GLN A 139 4.96 23.66 6.35
C GLN A 139 3.59 24.24 6.02
N LEU A 140 2.71 24.35 7.02
CA LEU A 140 1.40 24.98 6.96
C LEU A 140 1.46 26.41 7.48
#